data_AF-A0A2M8S4B6-F1
#
_entry.id   AF-A0A2M8S4B6-F1
#
_cell.length_a   1.000
_cell.length_b   1.000
_cell.length_c   1.000
_cell.angle_alpha   90.00
_cell.angle_beta   90.00
_cell.angle_gamma   90.00
#
_symmetry.space_group_name_H-M   'P 1'
#
loop_
_entity.id
_entity.type
_entity.pdbx_description
1 polymer ?
#
loop_
_entity_poly.entity_id
_entity_poly.type
_entity_poly.pdbx_seq_one_letter_code
_entity_poly.pdbx_strand_id
1 'polypeptide(L)'
;MKKSYFKIIAVIYITLIYSYIFFGGVAKRDLVIQEDTKQVYDALTKEIISMKGEYRQYGGQVIHGFILEISFKNSMDYNEERVFKKIESLGFYLQNVEKNKFYLFCEKNKEHNRGFLVAKESRLKIMYENSMIDCVN
;
A
#
# COMPACT_ATOMS: atom_id res chain seq x y z
N MET A 1 34.17 36.82 25.66
CA MET A 1 33.82 35.38 25.65
C MET A 1 32.31 35.07 25.57
N LYS A 2 31.38 35.91 26.07
CA LYS A 2 29.91 35.64 26.02
C LYS A 2 29.26 35.55 24.62
N LYS A 3 29.74 36.31 23.62
CA LYS A 3 29.15 36.35 22.26
C LYS A 3 29.30 35.06 21.45
N SER A 4 30.35 34.27 21.70
CA SER A 4 30.61 33.03 20.95
C SER A 4 29.67 31.89 21.38
N TYR A 5 29.41 31.81 22.68
CA TYR A 5 28.53 30.79 23.28
C TYR A 5 27.07 30.95 22.81
N PHE A 6 26.61 32.19 22.67
CA PHE A 6 25.25 32.49 22.21
C PHE A 6 25.00 32.06 20.76
N LYS A 7 26.03 32.17 19.89
CA LYS A 7 25.96 31.68 18.51
C LYS A 7 25.86 30.16 18.45
N ILE A 8 26.61 29.45 19.29
CA ILE A 8 26.59 27.98 19.35
C ILE A 8 25.21 27.49 19.84
N ILE A 9 24.65 28.12 20.88
CA ILE A 9 23.31 27.78 21.38
C ILE A 9 22.23 28.04 20.31
N ALA A 10 22.32 29.16 19.60
CA ALA A 10 21.37 29.46 18.52
C ALA A 10 21.42 28.42 17.38
N VAL A 11 22.62 27.95 17.00
CA VAL A 11 22.77 26.91 15.98
C VAL A 11 22.18 25.57 16.44
N ILE A 12 22.44 25.16 17.70
CA ILE A 12 21.86 23.94 18.28
C ILE A 12 20.33 24.02 18.36
N TYR A 13 19.79 25.19 18.70
CA TYR A 13 18.36 25.39 18.79
C TYR A 13 17.68 25.30 17.41
N ILE A 14 18.30 25.88 16.38
CA ILE A 14 17.82 25.78 14.99
C ILE A 14 17.86 24.33 14.51
N THR A 15 18.95 23.59 14.75
CA THR A 15 19.04 22.18 14.33
C THR A 15 18.04 21.28 15.06
N LEU A 16 17.76 21.53 16.33
CA LEU A 16 16.71 20.82 17.09
C LEU A 16 15.30 21.10 16.58
N ILE A 17 15.00 22.35 16.18
CA ILE A 17 13.70 22.68 15.58
C ILE A 17 13.55 22.02 14.21
N TYR A 18 14.59 22.11 13.36
CA TYR A 18 14.57 21.50 12.04
C TYR A 18 14.44 19.97 12.12
N SER A 19 15.14 19.32 13.05
CA SER A 19 14.99 17.88 13.26
C SER A 19 13.59 17.53 13.75
N TYR A 20 13.03 18.26 14.72
CA TYR A 20 11.68 18.00 15.21
C TYR A 20 10.61 18.14 14.12
N ILE A 21 10.70 19.19 13.29
CA ILE A 21 9.77 19.40 12.17
C ILE A 21 9.93 18.29 11.12
N PHE A 22 11.17 17.91 10.79
CA PHE A 22 11.45 16.87 9.81
C PHE A 22 10.96 15.50 10.29
N PHE A 23 11.30 15.09 11.51
CA PHE A 23 10.85 13.81 12.10
C PHE A 23 9.33 13.79 12.31
N GLY A 24 8.73 14.90 12.72
CA GLY A 24 7.27 15.01 12.85
C GLY A 24 6.53 14.90 11.52
N GLY A 25 7.11 15.44 10.44
CA GLY A 25 6.56 15.33 9.08
C GLY A 25 6.63 13.90 8.53
N VAL A 26 7.76 13.22 8.71
CA VAL A 26 7.95 11.82 8.28
C VAL A 26 7.00 10.89 9.02
N ALA A 27 6.90 11.00 10.35
CA ALA A 27 6.01 10.16 11.14
C ALA A 27 4.53 10.34 10.77
N LYS A 28 4.08 11.57 10.50
CA LYS A 28 2.70 11.81 10.03
C LYS A 28 2.43 11.17 8.67
N ARG A 29 3.39 11.24 7.75
CA ARG A 29 3.27 10.63 6.43
C ARG A 29 3.14 9.11 6.52
N ASP A 30 3.98 8.47 7.35
CA ASP A 30 3.95 7.02 7.54
C ASP A 30 2.62 6.55 8.17
N LEU A 31 2.07 7.33 9.10
CA LEU A 31 0.75 7.05 9.70
C LEU A 31 -0.39 7.13 8.68
N VAL A 32 -0.41 8.16 7.83
CA VAL A 32 -1.43 8.28 6.76
C VAL A 32 -1.33 7.10 5.78
N ILE A 33 -0.11 6.79 5.35
CA ILE A 33 0.17 5.65 4.46
C ILE A 33 -0.27 4.31 5.08
N GLN A 34 -0.05 4.14 6.38
CA GLN A 34 -0.48 2.95 7.11
C GLN A 34 -2.00 2.84 7.21
N GLU A 35 -2.68 3.96 7.51
CA GLU A 35 -4.13 3.99 7.60
C GLU A 35 -4.78 3.67 6.24
N ASP A 36 -4.30 4.30 5.18
CA ASP A 36 -4.75 4.03 3.81
C ASP A 36 -4.56 2.57 3.42
N THR A 37 -3.36 2.03 3.63
CA THR A 37 -3.07 0.64 3.27
C THR A 37 -3.91 -0.33 4.10
N LYS A 38 -4.19 0.01 5.37
CA LYS A 38 -5.08 -0.78 6.22
C LYS A 38 -6.53 -0.74 5.70
N GLN A 39 -7.04 0.42 5.29
CA GLN A 39 -8.37 0.53 4.70
C GLN A 39 -8.49 -0.33 3.43
N VAL A 40 -7.47 -0.30 2.57
CA VAL A 40 -7.38 -1.13 1.37
C VAL A 40 -7.37 -2.63 1.73
N TYR A 41 -6.54 -3.02 2.71
CA TYR A 41 -6.44 -4.37 3.20
C TYR A 41 -7.78 -4.88 3.78
N ASP A 42 -8.41 -4.11 4.66
CA ASP A 42 -9.67 -4.47 5.32
C ASP A 42 -10.80 -4.58 4.28
N ALA A 43 -10.85 -3.67 3.31
CA ALA A 43 -11.83 -3.70 2.24
C ALA A 43 -11.70 -4.95 1.36
N LEU A 44 -10.46 -5.33 1.01
CA LEU A 44 -10.20 -6.48 0.16
C LEU A 44 -10.44 -7.80 0.91
N THR A 45 -9.91 -7.94 2.13
CA THR A 45 -10.10 -9.16 2.94
C THR A 45 -11.57 -9.40 3.29
N LYS A 46 -12.34 -8.34 3.57
CA LYS A 46 -13.80 -8.45 3.74
C LYS A 46 -14.50 -8.99 2.50
N GLU A 47 -14.07 -8.56 1.30
CA GLU A 47 -14.60 -9.09 0.05
C GLU A 47 -14.27 -10.58 -0.10
N ILE A 48 -13.02 -10.97 0.16
CA ILE A 48 -12.56 -12.37 0.11
C ILE A 48 -13.38 -13.25 1.07
N ILE A 49 -13.56 -12.84 2.32
CA ILE A 49 -14.37 -13.56 3.30
C ILE A 49 -15.83 -13.69 2.82
N SER A 50 -16.39 -12.62 2.22
CA SER A 50 -17.77 -12.65 1.70
C SER A 50 -17.94 -13.60 0.52
N MET A 51 -16.86 -13.90 -0.19
CA MET A 51 -16.79 -14.95 -1.22
C MET A 51 -16.44 -16.32 -0.63
N LYS A 52 -16.49 -16.50 0.70
CA LYS A 52 -16.09 -17.73 1.41
C LYS A 52 -14.63 -18.14 1.15
N GLY A 53 -13.79 -17.18 0.77
CA GLY A 53 -12.35 -17.36 0.66
C GLY A 53 -11.69 -17.27 2.03
N GLU A 54 -10.66 -18.07 2.21
CA GLU A 54 -9.70 -17.95 3.31
C GLU A 54 -8.43 -17.31 2.78
N TYR A 55 -7.76 -16.50 3.60
CA TYR A 55 -6.53 -15.85 3.19
C TYR A 55 -5.44 -15.93 4.25
N ARG A 56 -4.20 -15.86 3.79
CA ARG A 56 -3.01 -15.69 4.61
C ARG A 56 -2.28 -14.44 4.17
N GLN A 57 -1.91 -13.60 5.13
CA GLN A 57 -1.11 -12.41 4.88
C GLN A 57 0.38 -12.75 4.98
N TYR A 58 1.15 -12.28 4.01
CA TYR A 58 2.61 -12.33 3.95
C TYR A 58 3.18 -10.94 3.64
N GLY A 59 4.47 -10.73 3.91
CA GLY A 59 5.11 -9.42 3.72
C GLY A 59 4.84 -8.46 4.88
N GLY A 60 5.62 -7.38 4.95
CA GLY A 60 5.84 -6.53 6.13
C GLY A 60 4.62 -5.84 6.74
N GLN A 61 4.87 -4.94 7.70
CA GLN A 61 3.84 -4.10 8.31
C GLN A 61 2.99 -3.46 7.21
N VAL A 62 1.67 -3.45 7.41
CA VAL A 62 0.63 -2.86 6.53
C VAL A 62 1.01 -1.44 6.09
N ILE A 63 1.96 -0.77 6.74
CA ILE A 63 2.53 0.52 6.35
C ILE A 63 2.89 0.59 4.84
N HIS A 64 3.64 -0.34 4.27
CA HIS A 64 4.17 -0.14 2.90
C HIS A 64 3.49 -0.98 1.81
N GLY A 65 2.77 -2.02 2.21
CA GLY A 65 2.19 -2.98 1.30
C GLY A 65 1.80 -4.26 2.01
N PHE A 66 1.19 -5.18 1.27
CA PHE A 66 0.86 -6.51 1.79
C PHE A 66 0.78 -7.53 0.65
N ILE A 67 0.94 -8.80 1.01
CA ILE A 67 0.68 -9.93 0.12
C ILE A 67 -0.42 -10.77 0.74
N LEU A 68 -1.46 -11.07 -0.03
CA LEU A 68 -2.51 -12.02 0.32
C LEU A 68 -2.37 -13.25 -0.54
N GLU A 69 -2.23 -14.42 0.09
CA GLU A 69 -2.47 -15.70 -0.57
C GLU A 69 -3.87 -16.17 -0.19
N ILE A 70 -4.72 -16.35 -1.19
CA ILE A 70 -6.14 -16.63 -1.03
C ILE A 70 -6.45 -18.02 -1.57
N SER A 71 -7.26 -18.75 -0.82
CA SER A 71 -7.72 -20.08 -1.17
C SER A 71 -9.21 -20.21 -0.94
N PHE A 72 -9.88 -20.98 -1.79
CA PHE A 72 -11.31 -21.24 -1.68
C PHE A 72 -11.51 -22.73 -1.49
N LYS A 73 -12.35 -23.10 -0.52
CA LYS A 73 -12.70 -24.51 -0.28
C LYS A 73 -13.46 -25.12 -1.46
N ASN A 74 -14.27 -24.31 -2.13
CA ASN A 74 -14.97 -24.66 -3.36
C ASN A 74 -14.51 -23.71 -4.48
N SER A 75 -14.02 -24.26 -5.59
CA SER A 75 -13.54 -23.45 -6.72
C SER A 75 -14.65 -22.61 -7.36
N MET A 76 -15.91 -22.99 -7.23
CA MET A 76 -17.04 -22.20 -7.73
C MET A 76 -17.31 -20.91 -6.94
N ASP A 77 -16.79 -20.82 -5.70
CA ASP A 77 -16.90 -19.60 -4.90
C ASP A 77 -15.90 -18.52 -5.36
N TYR A 78 -14.84 -18.92 -6.10
CA TYR A 78 -13.91 -17.97 -6.69
C TYR A 78 -14.55 -17.22 -7.85
N ASN A 79 -14.54 -15.89 -7.77
CA ASN A 79 -14.99 -15.01 -8.84
C ASN A 79 -13.96 -13.90 -9.06
N GLU A 80 -13.17 -14.05 -10.13
CA GLU A 80 -12.13 -13.09 -10.53
C GLU A 80 -12.70 -11.69 -10.80
N GLU A 81 -13.79 -11.62 -11.57
CA GLU A 81 -14.43 -10.35 -11.94
C GLU A 81 -14.86 -9.56 -10.70
N ARG A 82 -15.34 -10.27 -9.66
CA ARG A 82 -15.72 -9.66 -8.39
C ARG A 82 -14.52 -9.08 -7.65
N VAL A 83 -13.37 -9.76 -7.67
CA VAL A 83 -12.11 -9.23 -7.11
C VAL A 83 -11.67 -7.98 -7.88
N PHE A 84 -11.73 -8.01 -9.21
CA PHE A 84 -11.32 -6.88 -10.05
C PHE A 84 -12.22 -5.67 -9.82
N LYS A 85 -13.54 -5.85 -9.85
CA LYS A 85 -14.50 -4.80 -9.52
C LYS A 85 -14.25 -4.21 -8.13
N LYS A 86 -13.86 -5.03 -7.16
CA LYS A 86 -13.51 -4.55 -5.83
C LYS A 86 -12.26 -3.66 -5.87
N ILE A 87 -11.20 -4.09 -6.53
CA ILE A 87 -9.96 -3.29 -6.70
C ILE A 87 -10.26 -1.99 -7.45
N GLU A 88 -11.10 -2.03 -8.48
CA GLU A 88 -11.51 -0.84 -9.23
C GLU A 88 -12.34 0.14 -8.38
N SER A 89 -13.22 -0.38 -7.52
CA SER A 89 -14.01 0.44 -6.58
C SER A 89 -13.14 1.17 -5.55
N LEU A 90 -11.92 0.67 -5.30
CA LEU A 90 -10.92 1.32 -4.44
C LEU A 90 -10.14 2.43 -5.17
N GLY A 91 -10.48 2.73 -6.42
CA GLY A 91 -9.84 3.81 -7.19
C GLY A 91 -8.68 3.35 -8.07
N PHE A 92 -8.51 2.04 -8.26
CA PHE A 92 -7.50 1.46 -9.14
C PHE A 92 -8.10 1.14 -10.52
N TYR A 93 -7.27 0.91 -11.53
CA TYR A 93 -7.70 0.48 -12.85
C TYR A 93 -6.72 -0.53 -13.42
N LEU A 94 -7.25 -1.50 -14.16
CA LEU A 94 -6.45 -2.51 -14.84
C LEU A 94 -5.62 -1.85 -15.95
N GLN A 95 -4.31 -2.06 -15.90
CA GLN A 95 -3.40 -1.68 -16.98
C GLN A 95 -3.41 -2.76 -18.06
N ASN A 96 -3.36 -2.35 -19.33
CA ASN A 96 -3.21 -3.26 -20.48
C ASN A 96 -1.81 -3.92 -20.57
N VAL A 97 -1.04 -3.90 -19.48
CA VAL A 97 0.31 -4.46 -19.40
C VAL A 97 0.21 -5.76 -18.62
N GLU A 98 0.03 -6.87 -19.35
CA GLU A 98 0.14 -8.19 -18.72
C GLU A 98 1.60 -8.45 -18.35
N LYS A 99 1.90 -8.49 -17.05
CA LYS A 99 3.25 -8.72 -16.54
C LYS A 99 3.33 -10.13 -15.95
N ASN A 100 4.08 -11.03 -16.58
CA ASN A 100 4.57 -12.29 -16.00
C ASN A 100 3.56 -13.04 -15.10
N LYS A 101 2.37 -13.38 -15.63
CA LYS A 101 1.29 -14.10 -14.92
C LYS A 101 0.55 -13.30 -13.85
N PHE A 102 0.63 -11.97 -13.88
CA PHE A 102 -0.16 -11.06 -13.05
C PHE A 102 -0.96 -10.06 -13.89
N TYR A 103 -2.10 -9.67 -13.36
CA TYR A 103 -2.82 -8.46 -13.74
C TYR A 103 -2.29 -7.29 -12.92
N LEU A 104 -1.92 -6.20 -13.58
CA LEU A 104 -1.44 -4.98 -12.94
C LEU A 104 -2.57 -3.98 -12.82
N PHE A 105 -2.84 -3.50 -11.61
CA PHE A 105 -3.75 -2.39 -11.37
C PHE A 105 -2.98 -1.20 -10.82
N CYS A 106 -3.23 -0.01 -11.35
CA CYS A 106 -2.63 1.23 -10.86
C CYS A 106 -3.68 2.19 -10.35
N GLU A 107 -3.30 3.04 -9.40
CA GLU A 107 -4.17 4.10 -8.91
C GLU A 107 -4.47 5.14 -9.99
N LYS A 108 -5.75 5.52 -10.14
CA LYS A 108 -6.20 6.50 -11.15
C LYS A 108 -5.54 7.88 -10.99
N ASN A 109 -5.39 8.33 -9.75
CA ASN A 109 -4.95 9.70 -9.45
C ASN A 109 -3.43 9.88 -9.45
N LYS A 110 -2.65 8.79 -9.59
CA LYS A 110 -1.16 8.77 -9.66
C LYS A 110 -0.42 9.54 -8.56
N GLU A 111 -1.08 9.94 -7.48
CA GLU A 111 -0.48 10.78 -6.44
C GLU A 111 0.63 10.04 -5.67
N HIS A 112 0.48 8.71 -5.54
CA HIS A 112 1.37 7.88 -4.74
C HIS A 112 1.89 6.65 -5.51
N ASN A 113 1.62 6.55 -6.82
CA ASN A 113 2.01 5.41 -7.66
C ASN A 113 1.63 4.05 -7.04
N ARG A 114 0.46 3.96 -6.39
CA ARG A 114 0.00 2.75 -5.71
C ARG A 114 -0.51 1.75 -6.72
N GLY A 115 -0.39 0.47 -6.42
CA GLY A 115 -0.89 -0.56 -7.32
C GLY A 115 -1.09 -1.93 -6.70
N PHE A 116 -1.75 -2.78 -7.49
CA PHE A 116 -1.91 -4.19 -7.21
C PHE A 116 -1.31 -5.05 -8.32
N LEU A 117 -0.74 -6.18 -7.92
CA LEU A 117 -0.48 -7.32 -8.80
C LEU A 117 -1.38 -8.48 -8.36
N VAL A 118 -2.23 -8.96 -9.26
CA VAL A 118 -3.15 -10.07 -9.01
C VAL A 118 -2.74 -11.25 -9.88
N ALA A 119 -2.40 -12.40 -9.28
CA ALA A 119 -1.97 -13.57 -10.02
C ALA A 119 -3.10 -14.14 -10.89
N LYS A 120 -2.76 -14.59 -12.10
CA LYS A 120 -3.66 -15.25 -13.07
C LYS A 120 -3.93 -16.72 -12.76
N GLU A 121 -3.24 -17.29 -11.79
CA GLU A 121 -3.25 -18.73 -11.50
C GLU A 121 -4.21 -19.11 -10.36
N SER A 122 -4.47 -20.41 -10.22
CA SER A 122 -5.48 -21.01 -9.33
C SER A 122 -5.32 -20.73 -7.84
N ARG A 123 -4.14 -20.27 -7.40
CA ARG A 123 -3.95 -19.67 -6.08
C ARG A 123 -3.89 -18.17 -6.25
N LEU A 124 -5.01 -17.52 -5.96
CA LEU A 124 -5.14 -16.08 -6.06
C LEU A 124 -4.14 -15.43 -5.09
N LYS A 125 -3.08 -14.86 -5.65
CA LYS A 125 -2.09 -14.08 -4.93
C LYS A 125 -2.28 -12.62 -5.28
N ILE A 126 -2.59 -11.80 -4.30
CA ILE A 126 -2.74 -10.35 -4.46
C ILE A 126 -1.60 -9.66 -3.74
N MET A 127 -0.82 -8.85 -4.44
CA MET A 127 0.25 -8.04 -3.89
C MET A 127 -0.16 -6.58 -4.02
N TYR A 128 -0.11 -5.83 -2.93
CA TYR A 128 -0.36 -4.40 -2.91
C TYR A 128 0.90 -3.66 -2.48
N GLU A 129 1.22 -2.56 -3.18
CA GLU A 129 2.34 -1.70 -2.83
C GLU A 129 1.92 -0.23 -2.88
N ASN A 130 2.31 0.51 -1.85
CA ASN A 130 2.02 1.95 -1.75
C ASN A 130 2.99 2.83 -2.57
N SER A 131 3.94 2.22 -3.29
CA SER A 131 4.89 2.86 -4.20
C SER A 131 5.36 1.87 -5.26
N MET A 132 4.45 1.47 -6.15
CA MET A 132 4.69 0.48 -7.19
C MET A 132 5.39 1.11 -8.40
N ILE A 133 6.61 0.67 -8.68
CA ILE A 133 7.44 1.20 -9.79
C ILE A 133 6.72 1.05 -11.14
N ASP A 134 5.97 -0.03 -11.32
CA ASP A 134 5.22 -0.27 -12.56
C ASP A 134 4.08 0.72 -12.80
N CYS A 135 3.67 1.49 -11.79
CA CYS A 135 2.62 2.51 -11.87
C CYS A 135 3.15 3.94 -12.05
N VAL A 136 4.47 4.12 -12.21
CA VAL A 136 5.13 5.44 -12.32
C VAL A 136 4.92 6.11 -13.70
N ASN A 137 4.36 5.41 -14.68
CA ASN A 137 4.11 5.91 -16.04
C ASN A 137 2.75 6.59 -16.19
#